data_AF-A0ABD1CRK7-F1
#
_entry.id   AF-A0ABD1CRK7-F1
#
_cell.length_a   1.000
_cell.length_b   1.000
_cell.length_c   1.000
_cell.angle_alpha   90.00
_cell.angle_beta   90.00
_cell.angle_gamma   90.00
#
_symmetry.space_group_name_H-M   'P 1'
#
loop_
_entity.id
_entity.type
_entity.pdbx_description
1 polymer ?
#
loop_
_entity_poly.entity_id
_entity_poly.type
_entity_poly.pdbx_seq_one_letter_code
_entity_poly.pdbx_strand_id
1 'polypeptide(L)'
;MTSKVLPFLFSLLVSVFPLSVVPCPGVSTNEVHLDCDEAAKANHRESLKTTTPLTEYFKEHEVSESESRAALDALDLDQVARVPAWCDECSAEKIHFCHSAAFINDHCCCEHRHARDKLPWIPHTCYLGKERCQPHTSSCSKYREIRECCCDRLLIAEYKMKFSAGTRPFGGLGLASWIVSTAILTTITAIRFGWDS
;
A
#
# COMPACT_ATOMS: atom_id res chain seq x y z
N MET A 1 -51.56 -23.04 26.62
CA MET A 1 -51.67 -22.27 27.88
C MET A 1 -50.80 -21.04 27.74
N THR A 2 -51.44 -19.90 27.55
CA THR A 2 -50.85 -18.58 27.39
C THR A 2 -50.50 -18.01 28.77
N SER A 3 -49.33 -17.39 28.93
CA SER A 3 -49.10 -16.50 30.05
C SER A 3 -48.44 -15.22 29.56
N LYS A 4 -49.11 -14.11 29.87
CA LYS A 4 -48.80 -12.73 29.51
C LYS A 4 -47.81 -12.17 30.53
N VAL A 5 -46.84 -11.37 30.09
CA VAL A 5 -46.14 -10.44 30.98
C VAL A 5 -45.99 -9.10 30.26
N LEU A 6 -46.49 -8.05 30.93
CA LEU A 6 -46.54 -6.65 30.54
C LEU A 6 -45.14 -5.99 30.53
N PRO A 7 -44.94 -4.90 29.76
CA PRO A 7 -43.66 -4.20 29.66
C PRO A 7 -43.46 -3.16 30.77
N PHE A 8 -42.24 -3.12 31.31
CA PHE A 8 -41.78 -2.09 32.24
C PHE A 8 -41.43 -0.80 31.48
N LEU A 9 -42.16 0.28 31.80
CA LEU A 9 -41.80 1.65 31.47
C LEU A 9 -40.76 2.15 32.48
N PHE A 10 -39.55 2.48 32.01
CA PHE A 10 -38.59 3.29 32.75
C PHE A 10 -38.38 4.60 31.98
N SER A 11 -38.90 5.67 32.57
CA SER A 11 -38.71 7.06 32.16
C SER A 11 -37.61 7.65 33.04
N LEU A 12 -36.52 8.15 32.47
CA LEU A 12 -35.58 9.01 33.19
C LEU A 12 -34.83 9.97 32.24
N LEU A 13 -35.31 11.22 32.28
CA LEU A 13 -34.57 12.48 32.39
C LEU A 13 -33.37 12.72 31.46
N VAL A 14 -33.55 13.62 30.49
CA VAL A 14 -32.47 14.46 29.96
C VAL A 14 -32.84 15.92 30.22
N SER A 15 -32.17 16.52 31.19
CA SER A 15 -32.23 17.95 31.51
C SER A 15 -31.50 18.76 30.45
N VAL A 16 -32.20 19.75 29.89
CA VAL A 16 -31.68 20.75 28.95
C VAL A 16 -30.92 21.82 29.73
N PHE A 17 -29.63 22.01 29.45
CA PHE A 17 -28.90 23.24 29.76
C PHE A 17 -28.42 23.88 28.45
N PRO A 18 -28.65 25.19 28.24
CA PRO A 18 -28.26 25.85 26.99
C PRO A 18 -26.76 26.13 26.99
N LEU A 19 -26.02 25.56 26.03
CA LEU A 19 -24.70 26.08 25.66
C LEU A 19 -24.90 27.38 24.87
N SER A 20 -24.57 28.52 25.47
CA SER A 20 -24.25 29.74 24.74
C SER A 20 -22.92 29.53 24.03
N VAL A 21 -22.97 29.14 22.75
CA VAL A 21 -21.78 29.13 21.89
C VAL A 21 -21.69 30.49 21.19
N VAL A 22 -20.70 31.28 21.61
CA VAL A 22 -20.23 32.47 20.90
C VAL A 22 -19.43 31.99 19.68
N PRO A 23 -19.73 32.42 18.43
CA PRO A 23 -18.93 32.01 17.28
C PRO A 23 -17.64 32.84 17.21
N CYS A 24 -16.49 32.18 17.36
CA CYS A 24 -15.20 32.74 16.93
C CYS A 24 -15.01 32.47 15.43
N PRO A 25 -14.75 33.48 14.58
CA PRO A 25 -14.42 33.25 13.19
C PRO A 25 -12.96 32.81 13.07
N GLY A 26 -12.73 31.52 12.78
CA GLY A 26 -11.41 30.94 12.59
C GLY A 26 -11.27 30.31 11.20
N VAL A 27 -10.32 30.85 10.44
CA VAL A 27 -9.84 30.38 9.13
C VAL A 27 -9.32 28.94 9.22
N SER A 28 -9.65 28.12 8.23
CA SER A 28 -9.20 26.73 8.08
C SER A 28 -7.73 26.67 7.63
N THR A 29 -6.86 26.23 8.52
CA THR A 29 -5.66 25.48 8.17
C THR A 29 -5.61 24.24 9.06
N ASN A 30 -5.27 23.09 8.48
CA ASN A 30 -5.18 21.79 9.17
C ASN A 30 -4.16 21.86 10.30
N GLU A 31 -4.62 22.12 11.53
CA GLU A 31 -3.81 22.08 12.73
C GLU A 31 -4.59 21.30 13.80
N VAL A 32 -3.88 20.43 14.51
CA VAL A 32 -4.34 19.60 15.61
C VAL A 32 -5.06 20.46 16.65
N HIS A 33 -6.27 20.06 17.04
CA HIS A 33 -7.03 20.74 18.08
C HIS A 33 -6.29 20.58 19.42
N LEU A 34 -5.62 21.64 19.88
CA LEU A 34 -5.14 21.78 21.25
C LEU A 34 -6.06 22.74 21.98
N ASP A 35 -6.87 22.20 22.89
CA ASP A 35 -7.64 22.98 23.85
C ASP A 35 -6.69 23.81 24.74
N CYS A 36 -6.96 25.10 24.84
CA CYS A 36 -6.21 26.02 25.67
C CYS A 36 -6.71 25.96 27.13
N ASP A 37 -6.13 25.09 27.96
CA ASP A 37 -6.23 25.20 29.41
C ASP A 37 -5.00 25.94 29.98
N GLU A 38 -5.17 27.22 30.30
CA GLU A 38 -4.10 28.14 30.69
C GLU A 38 -3.69 28.08 32.18
N ALA A 39 -4.00 26.99 32.90
CA ALA A 39 -3.76 26.90 34.35
C ALA A 39 -2.72 25.84 34.79
N ALA A 40 -2.15 25.04 33.88
CA ALA A 40 -1.23 23.95 34.24
C ALA A 40 0.27 24.20 33.93
N LYS A 41 0.67 25.44 33.64
CA LYS A 41 2.00 25.76 33.07
C LYS A 41 3.16 25.95 34.06
N ALA A 42 3.00 25.65 35.35
CA ALA A 42 4.05 25.94 36.35
C ALA A 42 4.89 24.75 36.84
N ASN A 43 4.46 23.49 36.66
CA ASN A 43 5.16 22.33 37.29
C ASN A 43 5.64 21.22 36.33
N HIS A 44 5.47 21.37 35.01
CA HIS A 44 5.90 20.35 34.03
C HIS A 44 7.09 20.78 33.16
N ARG A 45 7.82 21.83 33.53
CA ARG A 45 8.98 22.33 32.76
C ARG A 45 10.32 21.67 33.15
N GLU A 46 10.33 20.68 34.04
CA GLU A 46 11.60 20.09 34.51
C GLU A 46 11.69 18.56 34.41
N SER A 47 10.90 17.93 33.54
CA SER A 47 11.08 16.49 33.29
C SER A 47 10.62 16.06 31.90
N LEU A 48 11.28 16.57 30.86
CA LEU A 48 11.43 15.83 29.61
C LEU A 48 12.64 16.35 28.81
N LYS A 49 13.80 16.37 29.45
CA LYS A 49 15.08 16.45 28.74
C LYS A 49 15.69 15.06 28.60
N THR A 50 14.87 14.09 28.16
CA THR A 50 15.40 12.87 27.56
C THR A 50 15.82 13.25 26.15
N THR A 51 17.08 13.67 26.01
CA THR A 51 17.69 13.92 24.71
C THR A 51 18.07 12.56 24.15
N THR A 52 17.08 11.79 23.67
CA THR A 52 17.41 10.70 22.75
C THR A 52 18.12 11.33 21.55
N PRO A 53 19.30 10.82 21.15
CA PRO A 53 19.97 11.34 19.96
C PRO A 53 19.03 11.13 18.78
N LEU A 54 18.56 12.23 18.18
CA LEU A 54 17.77 12.18 16.96
C LEU A 54 18.67 11.66 15.85
N THR A 55 18.45 10.42 15.42
CA THR A 55 19.13 9.88 14.25
C THR A 55 18.56 10.56 13.00
N GLU A 56 19.36 11.44 12.41
CA GLU A 56 19.03 12.12 11.18
C GLU A 56 19.24 11.16 9.99
N TYR A 57 18.19 10.98 9.19
CA TYR A 57 18.24 10.23 7.95
C TYR A 57 18.08 11.19 6.77
N PHE A 58 18.88 10.99 5.72
CA PHE A 58 18.72 11.68 4.45
C PHE A 58 18.18 10.71 3.41
N LYS A 59 17.31 11.21 2.54
CA LYS A 59 16.81 10.45 1.40
C LYS A 59 17.92 10.37 0.35
N GLU A 60 18.39 9.16 0.05
CA GLU A 60 19.43 8.96 -0.96
C GLU A 60 18.80 8.91 -2.36
N HIS A 61 17.76 8.09 -2.55
CA HIS A 61 16.97 8.10 -3.77
C HIS A 61 15.54 7.57 -3.56
N GLU A 62 14.71 7.76 -4.58
CA GLU A 62 13.38 7.17 -4.70
C GLU A 62 13.18 6.72 -6.14
N VAL A 63 12.52 5.57 -6.29
CA VAL A 63 11.97 5.07 -7.54
C VAL A 63 10.45 5.07 -7.38
N SER A 64 9.77 5.91 -8.16
CA SER A 64 8.31 5.96 -8.19
C SER A 64 7.71 4.75 -8.91
N GLU A 65 6.41 4.54 -8.73
CA GLU A 65 5.69 3.51 -9.47
C GLU A 65 5.71 3.75 -10.99
N SER A 66 5.58 5.00 -11.44
CA SER A 66 5.67 5.36 -12.84
C SER A 66 7.05 5.05 -13.44
N GLU A 67 8.12 5.35 -12.70
CA GLU A 67 9.48 5.02 -13.13
C GLU A 67 9.68 3.50 -13.17
N SER A 68 9.16 2.79 -12.17
CA SER A 68 9.21 1.33 -12.10
C SER A 68 8.53 0.65 -13.30
N ARG A 69 7.36 1.15 -13.68
CA ARG A 69 6.63 0.68 -14.87
C ARG A 69 7.44 0.93 -16.15
N ALA A 70 7.94 2.15 -16.33
CA ALA A 70 8.76 2.51 -17.49
C ALA A 70 10.05 1.66 -17.58
N ALA A 71 10.69 1.38 -16.44
CA ALA A 71 11.87 0.53 -16.38
C ALA A 71 11.56 -0.94 -16.75
N LEU A 72 10.41 -1.48 -16.31
CA LEU A 72 9.97 -2.83 -16.68
C LEU A 72 9.62 -2.97 -18.15
N ASP A 73 9.06 -1.93 -18.75
CA ASP A 73 8.72 -1.87 -20.17
C ASP A 73 9.99 -1.81 -21.04
N ALA A 74 11.04 -1.13 -20.56
CA ALA A 74 12.33 -1.03 -21.23
C ALA A 74 13.27 -2.24 -20.97
N LEU A 75 12.87 -3.18 -20.13
CA LEU A 75 13.73 -4.27 -19.67
C LEU A 75 13.91 -5.35 -20.73
N ASP A 76 15.17 -5.69 -21.01
CA ASP A 76 15.53 -6.85 -21.82
C ASP A 76 15.30 -8.15 -21.03
N LEU A 77 14.17 -8.81 -21.32
CA LEU A 77 13.80 -10.06 -20.67
C LEU A 77 14.76 -11.22 -20.98
N ASP A 78 15.42 -11.22 -22.14
CA ASP A 78 16.35 -12.29 -22.53
C ASP A 78 17.65 -12.18 -21.71
N GLN A 79 18.06 -10.96 -21.35
CA GLN A 79 19.14 -10.76 -20.40
C GLN A 79 18.79 -11.26 -19.00
N VAL A 80 17.60 -10.94 -18.51
CA VAL A 80 17.14 -11.34 -17.16
C VAL A 80 16.94 -12.85 -17.05
N ALA A 81 16.45 -13.49 -18.11
CA ALA A 81 16.21 -14.94 -18.11
C ALA A 81 17.50 -15.77 -18.00
N ARG A 82 18.64 -15.20 -18.40
CA ARG A 82 19.95 -15.86 -18.31
C ARG A 82 20.48 -15.80 -16.89
N VAL A 83 20.36 -16.92 -16.18
CA VAL A 83 21.01 -17.10 -14.87
C VAL A 83 22.50 -17.38 -15.09
N PRO A 84 23.41 -16.64 -14.44
CA PRO A 84 24.83 -16.92 -14.50
C PRO A 84 25.16 -18.36 -14.04
N ALA A 85 26.17 -18.97 -14.66
CA ALA A 85 26.54 -20.37 -14.38
C ALA A 85 27.05 -20.61 -12.94
N TRP A 86 27.43 -19.56 -12.22
CA TRP A 86 27.90 -19.63 -10.83
C TRP A 86 26.78 -19.53 -9.80
N CYS A 87 25.53 -19.40 -10.24
CA CYS A 87 24.39 -19.31 -9.35
C CYS A 87 23.97 -20.66 -8.80
N ASP A 88 23.87 -20.72 -7.47
CA ASP A 88 23.22 -21.82 -6.77
C ASP A 88 21.70 -21.76 -6.91
N GLU A 89 21.04 -22.88 -6.62
CA GLU A 89 19.57 -22.96 -6.57
C GLU A 89 18.98 -21.95 -5.57
N CYS A 90 17.79 -21.45 -5.89
CA CYS A 90 17.06 -20.59 -4.99
C CYS A 90 16.26 -21.40 -3.95
N SER A 91 16.77 -21.43 -2.72
CA SER A 91 16.08 -22.05 -1.60
C SER A 91 14.83 -21.28 -1.19
N ALA A 92 13.91 -21.94 -0.48
CA ALA A 92 12.71 -21.31 0.08
C ALA A 92 13.04 -20.09 0.97
N GLU A 93 14.15 -20.13 1.69
CA GLU A 93 14.64 -19.00 2.51
C GLU A 93 15.05 -17.81 1.63
N LYS A 94 15.80 -18.04 0.54
CA LYS A 94 16.16 -16.98 -0.42
C LYS A 94 14.91 -16.37 -1.06
N ILE A 95 13.94 -17.20 -1.45
CA ILE A 95 12.64 -16.74 -1.99
C ILE A 95 11.91 -15.85 -0.97
N HIS A 96 11.82 -16.31 0.28
CA HIS A 96 11.19 -15.54 1.36
C HIS A 96 11.90 -14.19 1.58
N PHE A 97 13.23 -14.18 1.56
CA PHE A 97 14.02 -12.95 1.63
C PHE A 97 13.66 -11.99 0.49
N CYS A 98 13.59 -12.46 -0.77
CA CYS A 98 13.24 -11.62 -1.92
C CYS A 98 11.90 -10.89 -1.79
N HIS A 99 10.90 -11.52 -1.15
CA HIS A 99 9.58 -10.93 -0.95
C HIS A 99 9.46 -10.07 0.32
N SER A 100 10.52 -10.03 1.14
CA SER A 100 10.51 -9.30 2.40
C SER A 100 11.03 -7.86 2.23
N ALA A 101 10.70 -6.99 3.18
CA ALA A 101 11.29 -5.66 3.25
C ALA A 101 12.83 -5.69 3.42
N ALA A 102 13.40 -6.79 3.91
CA ALA A 102 14.85 -6.94 4.06
C ALA A 102 15.57 -6.90 2.72
N PHE A 103 14.95 -7.35 1.61
CA PHE A 103 15.55 -7.26 0.29
C PHE A 103 15.77 -5.81 -0.16
N ILE A 104 14.76 -4.95 0.01
CA ILE A 104 14.87 -3.51 -0.29
C ILE A 104 15.79 -2.80 0.70
N ASN A 105 15.78 -3.20 1.97
CA ASN A 105 16.72 -2.64 2.95
C ASN A 105 18.18 -2.96 2.60
N ASP A 106 18.47 -4.19 2.17
CA ASP A 106 19.81 -4.58 1.72
C ASP A 106 20.21 -3.85 0.44
N HIS A 107 19.28 -3.63 -0.49
CA HIS A 107 19.50 -2.77 -1.65
C HIS A 107 19.93 -1.36 -1.22
N CYS A 108 19.11 -0.69 -0.40
CA CYS A 108 19.41 0.65 0.08
C CYS A 108 20.74 0.72 0.86
N CYS A 109 21.12 -0.37 1.51
CA CYS A 109 22.36 -0.45 2.24
C CYS A 109 23.59 -0.67 1.35
N CYS A 110 23.47 -1.53 0.34
CA CYS A 110 24.61 -2.05 -0.43
C CYS A 110 24.82 -1.38 -1.78
N GLU A 111 23.80 -0.71 -2.31
CA GLU A 111 23.76 -0.27 -3.71
C GLU A 111 23.34 1.19 -3.83
N HIS A 112 24.20 2.06 -3.33
CA HIS A 112 24.02 3.50 -3.47
C HIS A 112 23.97 3.94 -4.94
N ARG A 113 23.18 4.98 -5.23
CA ARG A 113 22.89 5.48 -6.59
C ARG A 113 24.08 6.12 -7.31
N HIS A 114 25.29 6.07 -6.73
CA HIS A 114 26.51 6.45 -7.44
C HIS A 114 26.73 5.62 -8.71
N ALA A 115 26.19 4.38 -8.74
CA ALA A 115 26.02 3.59 -9.95
C ALA A 115 24.55 3.63 -10.39
N ARG A 116 24.27 3.28 -11.66
CA ARG A 116 22.90 3.04 -12.12
C ARG A 116 22.17 2.14 -11.13
N ASP A 117 20.98 2.57 -10.73
CA ASP A 117 20.10 1.80 -9.86
C ASP A 117 19.92 0.39 -10.41
N LYS A 118 19.95 -0.58 -9.51
CA LYS A 118 19.87 -2.00 -9.84
C LYS A 118 18.47 -2.57 -9.67
N LEU A 119 17.59 -1.86 -8.94
CA LEU A 119 16.20 -2.19 -8.75
C LEU A 119 15.27 -1.11 -9.33
N PRO A 120 15.50 -0.62 -10.57
CA PRO A 120 14.72 0.50 -11.13
C PRO A 120 13.26 0.11 -11.41
N TRP A 121 12.89 -1.15 -11.26
CA TRP A 121 11.60 -1.75 -11.60
C TRP A 121 10.68 -2.05 -10.39
N ILE A 122 11.09 -1.67 -9.18
CA ILE A 122 10.38 -1.86 -7.92
C ILE A 122 10.27 -0.49 -7.30
N PRO A 123 9.04 -0.03 -6.96
CA PRO A 123 8.89 1.27 -6.32
C PRO A 123 9.45 1.21 -4.90
N HIS A 124 10.37 2.10 -4.57
CA HIS A 124 10.98 2.15 -3.24
C HIS A 124 11.60 3.52 -2.94
N THR A 125 11.96 3.73 -1.69
CA THR A 125 12.71 4.92 -1.25
C THR A 125 13.81 4.49 -0.30
N CYS A 126 15.03 4.90 -0.60
CA CYS A 126 16.19 4.63 0.24
C CYS A 126 16.52 5.84 1.13
N TYR A 127 16.60 5.57 2.42
CA TYR A 127 17.06 6.51 3.44
C TYR A 127 18.38 6.03 4.01
N LEU A 128 19.35 6.92 4.13
CA LEU A 128 20.64 6.65 4.73
C LEU A 128 20.81 7.48 5.99
N GLY A 129 21.30 6.84 7.05
CA GLY A 129 21.69 7.51 8.28
C GLY A 129 23.16 7.94 8.24
N LYS A 130 23.61 8.59 9.33
CA LYS A 130 25.05 8.88 9.54
C LYS A 130 25.88 7.61 9.80
N GLU A 131 25.25 6.58 10.35
CA GLU A 131 25.88 5.29 10.61
C GLU A 131 25.85 4.39 9.37
N ARG A 132 26.88 3.56 9.21
CA ARG A 132 26.83 2.51 8.19
C ARG A 132 25.73 1.52 8.54
N CYS A 133 24.82 1.32 7.61
CA CYS A 133 23.85 0.25 7.68
C CYS A 133 24.53 -1.14 7.68
N GLN A 134 23.81 -2.16 8.16
CA GLN A 134 24.22 -3.55 8.08
C GLN A 134 23.21 -4.34 7.23
N PRO A 135 23.66 -5.06 6.19
CA PRO A 135 22.77 -5.89 5.39
C PRO A 135 22.31 -7.12 6.19
N HIS A 136 21.04 -7.48 6.01
CA HIS A 136 20.41 -8.67 6.54
C HIS A 136 21.12 -9.96 6.08
N THR A 137 21.59 -9.97 4.84
CA THR A 137 22.35 -11.09 4.25
C THR A 137 23.79 -11.20 4.75
N SER A 138 24.14 -10.56 5.87
CA SER A 138 25.47 -10.46 6.49
C SER A 138 26.57 -9.76 5.69
N SER A 139 26.46 -9.68 4.35
CA SER A 139 27.38 -8.93 3.50
C SER A 139 26.74 -8.48 2.19
N CYS A 140 27.20 -7.35 1.66
CA CYS A 140 26.72 -6.84 0.38
C CYS A 140 27.05 -7.75 -0.81
N SER A 141 28.11 -8.56 -0.72
CA SER A 141 28.42 -9.57 -1.74
C SER A 141 27.36 -10.67 -1.77
N LYS A 142 26.95 -11.16 -0.59
CA LYS A 142 25.91 -12.19 -0.48
C LYS A 142 24.54 -11.67 -0.91
N TYR A 143 24.21 -10.41 -0.57
CA TYR A 143 23.03 -9.74 -1.13
C TYR A 143 23.05 -9.75 -2.67
N ARG A 144 24.15 -9.31 -3.29
CA ARG A 144 24.26 -9.21 -4.75
C ARG A 144 24.10 -10.56 -5.43
N GLU A 145 24.71 -11.60 -4.88
CA GLU A 145 24.55 -12.98 -5.34
C GLU A 145 23.07 -13.42 -5.24
N ILE A 146 22.43 -13.26 -4.08
CA ILE A 146 21.03 -13.67 -3.89
C ILE A 146 20.09 -12.90 -4.85
N ARG A 147 20.36 -11.61 -5.05
CA ARG A 147 19.60 -10.79 -6.00
C ARG A 147 19.71 -11.34 -7.42
N GLU A 148 20.93 -11.43 -7.95
CA GLU A 148 21.18 -11.79 -9.35
C GLU A 148 20.79 -13.24 -9.64
N CYS A 149 21.07 -14.14 -8.71
CA CYS A 149 20.81 -15.57 -8.87
C CYS A 149 19.36 -15.98 -8.60
N CYS A 150 18.62 -15.20 -7.81
CA CYS A 150 17.25 -15.55 -7.46
C CYS A 150 16.24 -14.41 -7.61
N CYS A 151 16.43 -13.30 -6.87
CA CYS A 151 15.35 -12.33 -6.70
C CYS A 151 14.97 -11.62 -7.99
N ASP A 152 15.93 -11.30 -8.87
CA ASP A 152 15.65 -10.53 -10.08
C ASP A 152 14.60 -11.22 -10.95
N ARG A 153 14.83 -12.47 -11.34
CA ARG A 153 13.88 -13.22 -12.19
C ARG A 153 12.51 -13.37 -11.57
N LEU A 154 12.48 -13.66 -10.26
CA LEU A 154 11.25 -13.88 -9.50
C LEU A 154 10.42 -12.59 -9.44
N LEU A 155 11.05 -11.51 -8.98
CA LEU A 155 10.38 -10.23 -8.74
C LEU A 155 10.03 -9.52 -10.06
N ILE A 156 10.89 -9.58 -11.09
CA ILE A 156 10.56 -9.00 -12.40
C ILE A 156 9.27 -9.63 -12.96
N ALA A 157 9.14 -10.96 -12.90
CA ALA A 157 7.94 -11.64 -13.35
C ALA A 157 6.71 -11.20 -12.53
N GLU A 158 6.85 -11.12 -11.21
CA GLU A 158 5.77 -10.69 -10.32
C GLU A 158 5.33 -9.24 -10.57
N TYR A 159 6.27 -8.30 -10.70
CA TYR A 159 5.97 -6.89 -10.93
C TYR A 159 5.40 -6.63 -12.33
N LYS A 160 5.80 -7.40 -13.36
CA LYS A 160 5.11 -7.39 -14.66
C LYS A 160 3.65 -7.79 -14.53
N MET A 161 3.33 -8.81 -13.73
CA MET A 161 1.94 -9.19 -13.47
C MET A 161 1.19 -8.12 -12.66
N LYS A 162 1.81 -7.56 -11.62
CA LYS A 162 1.20 -6.50 -10.79
C LYS A 162 0.83 -5.26 -11.61
N PHE A 163 1.74 -4.77 -12.45
CA PHE A 163 1.51 -3.55 -13.22
C PHE A 163 0.58 -3.74 -14.43
N SER A 164 0.54 -4.93 -15.02
CA SER A 164 -0.44 -5.27 -16.06
C SER A 164 -1.86 -5.42 -15.50
N ALA A 165 -2.02 -5.98 -14.29
CA ALA A 165 -3.33 -6.14 -13.65
C ALA A 165 -4.02 -4.81 -13.30
N GLY A 166 -3.24 -3.76 -13.00
CA GLY A 166 -3.76 -2.41 -12.74
C GLY A 166 -4.23 -1.64 -13.98
N THR A 167 -3.98 -2.16 -15.19
CA THR A 167 -4.32 -1.51 -16.46
C THR A 167 -5.60 -2.09 -17.09
N ARG A 168 -6.48 -2.70 -16.28
CA ARG A 168 -7.83 -2.97 -16.78
C ARG A 168 -8.52 -1.61 -16.95
N PRO A 169 -8.82 -1.14 -18.17
CA PRO A 169 -9.77 -0.06 -18.28
C PRO A 169 -11.02 -0.56 -17.57
N PHE A 170 -11.49 0.19 -16.58
CA PHE A 170 -12.88 0.13 -16.14
C PHE A 170 -13.72 0.72 -17.28
N GLY A 171 -13.66 0.06 -18.43
CA GLY A 171 -14.27 0.43 -19.69
C GLY A 171 -15.55 -0.37 -19.86
N GLY A 172 -16.63 0.19 -19.32
CA GLY A 172 -17.89 0.25 -20.04
C GLY A 172 -18.58 -1.07 -20.45
N LEU A 173 -18.56 -2.11 -19.64
CA LEU A 173 -19.45 -3.29 -19.83
C LEU A 173 -20.38 -3.54 -18.64
N GLY A 174 -20.76 -2.47 -17.93
CA GLY A 174 -21.67 -2.53 -16.79
C GLY A 174 -23.17 -2.49 -17.11
N LEU A 175 -23.61 -2.24 -18.35
CA LEU A 175 -25.05 -2.09 -18.66
C LEU A 175 -25.53 -2.74 -19.98
N ALA A 176 -24.71 -3.54 -20.66
CA ALA A 176 -25.13 -4.18 -21.92
C ALA A 176 -25.61 -5.64 -21.78
N SER A 177 -25.57 -6.23 -20.57
CA SER A 177 -25.97 -7.63 -20.38
C SER A 177 -27.45 -7.84 -19.97
N TRP A 178 -28.23 -6.77 -19.82
CA TRP A 178 -29.66 -6.88 -19.49
C TRP A 178 -30.61 -6.59 -20.66
N ILE A 179 -30.11 -6.13 -21.81
CA ILE A 179 -30.96 -5.80 -22.97
C ILE A 179 -31.18 -7.03 -23.90
N VAL A 180 -30.33 -8.05 -23.83
CA VAL A 180 -30.51 -9.27 -24.64
C VAL A 180 -31.60 -10.20 -24.07
N SER A 181 -31.92 -10.10 -22.78
CA SER A 181 -32.95 -10.95 -22.15
C SER A 181 -34.39 -10.49 -22.40
N THR A 182 -34.62 -9.23 -22.75
CA THR A 182 -35.99 -8.75 -23.05
C THR A 182 -36.39 -8.96 -24.51
N ALA A 183 -35.42 -9.03 -25.44
CA ALA A 183 -35.71 -9.33 -26.85
C ALA A 183 -36.12 -10.80 -27.10
N ILE A 184 -35.65 -11.74 -26.27
CA ILE A 184 -36.00 -13.16 -26.38
C ILE A 184 -37.39 -13.44 -25.79
N LEU A 185 -37.86 -12.66 -24.81
CA LEU A 185 -39.18 -12.88 -24.22
C LEU A 185 -40.33 -12.33 -25.10
N THR A 186 -40.10 -11.28 -25.89
CA THR A 186 -41.12 -10.72 -26.79
C THR A 186 -41.37 -11.56 -28.04
N THR A 187 -40.40 -12.37 -28.48
CA THR A 187 -40.61 -13.29 -29.61
C THR A 187 -41.40 -14.54 -29.19
N ILE A 188 -41.25 -15.00 -27.95
CA ILE A 188 -41.99 -16.18 -27.44
C ILE A 188 -43.48 -15.89 -27.24
N THR A 189 -43.86 -14.68 -26.82
CA THR A 189 -45.29 -14.30 -26.69
C THR A 189 -45.98 -14.08 -28.03
N ALA A 190 -45.27 -13.67 -29.09
CA ALA A 190 -45.86 -13.48 -30.42
C ALA A 190 -46.21 -14.81 -31.10
N ILE A 191 -45.43 -15.88 -30.88
CA ILE A 191 -45.72 -17.20 -31.48
C ILE A 191 -46.94 -17.86 -30.80
N ARG A 192 -47.19 -17.58 -29.52
CA ARG A 192 -48.29 -18.21 -28.76
C ARG A 192 -49.68 -17.61 -29.04
N PHE A 193 -49.76 -16.41 -29.64
CA PHE A 193 -51.04 -15.77 -30.00
C PHE A 193 -51.41 -15.90 -31.48
N GLY A 194 -50.52 -16.45 -32.33
CA GLY A 194 -50.79 -16.66 -33.77
C GLY A 194 -51.40 -18.02 -34.12
N TRP A 195 -51.72 -18.87 -33.13
CA TRP A 195 -52.21 -20.23 -33.36
C TRP A 195 -53.61 -20.48 -32.75
N ASP A 196 -54.40 -19.43 -32.58
CA ASP A 196 -55.84 -19.55 -32.29
C ASP A 196 -56.62 -18.68 -33.29
N SER A 197 -56.53 -19.01 -34.58
CA SER A 197 -57.43 -18.57 -35.65
C SER A 197 -57.72 -19.73 -36.58
#